data_AF-A0A1F8R1D8-F1
#
_entry.id   AF-A0A1F8R1D8-F1
#
_cell.length_a   1.000
_cell.length_b   1.000
_cell.length_c   1.000
_cell.angle_alpha   90.00
_cell.angle_beta   90.00
_cell.angle_gamma   90.00
#
_symmetry.space_group_name_H-M   'P 1'
#
loop_
_entity.id
_entity.type
_entity.pdbx_description
1 polymer ?
#
loop_
_entity_poly.entity_id
_entity_poly.type
_entity_poly.pdbx_seq_one_letter_code
_entity_poly.pdbx_strand_id
1 'polypeptide(L)'
;MATNWFESSATFKRDTAEKASFIILSTFDLTLTILAMYLGLAEINPLIRFLVGIPLLLLVVKLFIPVVIAWFMPGKLLLPSIAVLLLVVIWNIKELVVFLL
;
A
#
# COMPACT_ATOMS: atom_id res chain seq x y z
N MET A 1 17.45 -4.09 25.77
CA MET A 1 17.40 -4.82 24.49
C MET A 1 17.18 -3.78 23.40
N ALA A 2 18.25 -3.11 22.98
CA ALA A 2 18.18 -2.08 21.96
C ALA A 2 18.16 -2.80 20.60
N THR A 3 17.00 -2.84 19.95
CA THR A 3 16.90 -3.31 18.57
C THR A 3 17.78 -2.40 17.73
N ASN A 4 18.91 -2.87 17.22
CA ASN A 4 19.80 -2.07 16.38
C ASN A 4 19.07 -1.79 15.06
N TRP A 5 18.45 -0.61 14.92
CA TRP A 5 17.71 -0.20 13.73
C TRP A 5 18.56 -0.31 12.45
N PHE A 6 19.88 -0.15 12.58
CA PHE A 6 20.86 -0.34 11.51
C PHE A 6 21.07 -1.79 11.06
N GLU A 7 20.83 -2.80 11.92
CA GLU A 7 20.88 -4.21 11.53
C GLU A 7 19.65 -4.62 10.71
N SER A 8 18.52 -3.92 10.84
CA SER A 8 17.31 -4.20 10.05
C SER A 8 17.53 -3.93 8.55
N SER A 9 18.37 -2.93 8.22
CA SER A 9 18.85 -2.69 6.86
C SER A 9 19.70 -3.84 6.31
N ALA A 10 20.41 -4.58 7.16
CA ALA A 10 21.23 -5.74 6.77
C ALA A 10 20.40 -7.03 6.59
N THR A 11 19.20 -7.11 7.16
CA THR A 11 18.27 -8.25 7.01
C THR A 11 17.50 -8.24 5.69
N PHE A 12 17.77 -7.28 4.79
CA PHE A 12 17.04 -7.14 3.52
C PHE A 12 16.99 -8.45 2.73
N LYS A 13 18.06 -9.27 2.74
CA LYS A 13 18.11 -10.57 2.05
C LYS A 13 17.17 -11.63 2.61
N ARG A 14 16.88 -11.62 3.92
CA ARG A 14 16.07 -12.66 4.59
C ARG A 14 14.58 -12.31 4.57
N ASP A 15 14.27 -11.02 4.61
CA ASP A 15 12.90 -10.49 4.63
C ASP A 15 12.51 -9.81 3.30
N THR A 16 13.25 -10.11 2.22
CA THR A 16 13.05 -9.47 0.90
C THR A 16 11.63 -9.70 0.39
N ALA A 17 11.11 -10.92 0.58
CA ALA A 17 9.83 -11.34 0.03
C ALA A 17 8.67 -10.58 0.67
N GLU A 18 8.68 -10.40 1.98
CA GLU A 18 7.67 -9.66 2.73
C GLU A 18 7.71 -8.17 2.36
N LYS A 19 8.90 -7.57 2.33
CA LYS A 19 9.07 -6.16 1.93
C LYS A 19 8.62 -5.93 0.49
N ALA A 20 9.02 -6.79 -0.43
CA ALA A 20 8.61 -6.72 -1.83
C ALA A 20 7.10 -6.90 -1.98
N SER A 21 6.51 -7.89 -1.31
CA SER A 21 5.05 -8.13 -1.35
C SER A 21 4.27 -6.92 -0.83
N PHE A 22 4.73 -6.30 0.26
CA PHE A 22 4.11 -5.10 0.82
C PHE A 22 4.17 -3.91 -0.16
N ILE A 23 5.32 -3.67 -0.79
CA ILE A 23 5.48 -2.59 -1.78
C ILE A 23 4.64 -2.87 -3.02
N ILE A 24 4.64 -4.10 -3.53
CA ILE A 24 3.84 -4.51 -4.69
C ILE A 24 2.35 -4.32 -4.41
N LEU A 25 1.86 -4.77 -3.25
CA LEU A 25 0.45 -4.59 -2.86
C LEU A 25 0.08 -3.11 -2.71
N SER A 26 0.97 -2.29 -2.13
CA SER A 26 0.74 -0.84 -2.01
C SER A 26 0.69 -0.15 -3.37
N THR A 27 1.58 -0.54 -4.29
CA THR A 27 1.59 -0.03 -5.67
C THR A 27 0.35 -0.46 -6.44
N PHE A 28 -0.10 -1.70 -6.23
CA PHE A 28 -1.31 -2.22 -6.84
C PHE A 28 -2.56 -1.51 -6.31
N ASP A 29 -2.65 -1.25 -5.00
CA ASP A 29 -3.71 -0.44 -4.40
C ASP A 29 -3.75 0.99 -4.97
N LEU A 30 -2.59 1.65 -5.11
CA LEU A 30 -2.49 2.94 -5.80
C LEU A 30 -3.03 2.87 -7.23
N THR A 31 -2.68 1.82 -7.97
CA THR A 31 -3.13 1.62 -9.36
C THR A 31 -4.63 1.46 -9.43
N LEU A 32 -5.23 0.67 -8.52
CA LEU A 32 -6.68 0.51 -8.42
C LEU A 32 -7.37 1.83 -8.08
N THR A 33 -6.82 2.63 -7.17
CA THR A 33 -7.37 3.97 -6.87
C THR A 33 -7.31 4.88 -8.10
N ILE A 34 -6.19 4.91 -8.82
CA ILE A 34 -6.08 5.71 -10.06
C ILE A 34 -7.09 5.24 -11.11
N LEU A 35 -7.25 3.93 -11.28
CA LEU A 35 -8.21 3.38 -12.22
C LEU A 35 -9.66 3.72 -11.83
N ALA A 36 -10.01 3.57 -10.54
CA ALA A 36 -11.34 3.93 -10.04
C ALA A 36 -11.65 5.41 -10.27
N MET A 37 -10.68 6.30 -9.98
CA MET A 37 -10.80 7.73 -10.29
C MET A 37 -11.00 8.01 -11.77
N TYR A 38 -10.22 7.34 -12.63
CA TYR A 38 -10.33 7.50 -14.08
C TYR A 38 -11.71 7.05 -14.60
N LEU A 39 -12.31 6.03 -13.98
CA LEU A 39 -13.66 5.57 -14.26
C LEU A 39 -14.76 6.46 -13.65
N GLY A 40 -14.40 7.52 -12.93
CA GLY A 40 -15.35 8.45 -12.30
C GLY A 40 -16.01 7.91 -11.03
N LEU A 41 -15.49 6.82 -10.45
CA LEU A 41 -15.99 6.28 -9.19
C LEU A 41 -15.72 7.27 -8.06
N ALA A 42 -16.76 7.58 -7.29
CA ALA A 42 -16.66 8.48 -6.16
C ALA A 42 -16.15 7.74 -4.93
N GLU A 43 -15.04 8.23 -4.37
CA GLU A 43 -14.51 7.76 -3.10
C GLU A 43 -15.48 8.10 -1.96
N ILE A 44 -16.02 7.06 -1.30
CA ILE A 44 -16.88 7.20 -0.11
C ILE A 44 -16.05 7.71 1.07
N ASN A 45 -14.77 7.32 1.14
CA ASN A 45 -13.89 7.71 2.22
C ASN A 45 -13.48 9.20 2.06
N PRO A 46 -13.89 10.10 2.99
CA PRO A 46 -13.61 11.53 2.88
C PRO A 46 -12.11 11.85 2.82
N LEU A 47 -11.29 11.06 3.52
CA LEU A 47 -9.84 11.21 3.55
C LEU A 47 -9.25 10.84 2.19
N ILE A 48 -9.62 9.70 1.60
CA ILE A 48 -9.13 9.29 0.28
C ILE A 48 -9.58 10.28 -0.78
N ARG A 49 -10.83 10.75 -0.72
CA ARG A 49 -11.35 11.79 -1.62
C ARG A 49 -10.52 13.07 -1.58
N PHE A 50 -10.06 13.49 -0.40
CA PHE A 50 -9.15 14.62 -0.27
C PHE A 50 -7.76 14.33 -0.86
N LEU A 51 -7.18 13.16 -0.56
CA LEU A 51 -5.86 12.75 -1.08
C LEU A 51 -5.84 12.73 -2.61
N VAL A 52 -6.90 12.21 -3.21
CA VAL A 52 -7.13 12.15 -4.66
C VAL A 52 -7.13 13.52 -5.32
N GLY A 53 -7.64 14.54 -4.64
CA GLY A 53 -7.63 15.92 -5.15
C GLY A 53 -6.24 16.52 -5.30
N ILE A 54 -5.21 15.91 -4.70
CA ILE A 54 -3.81 16.37 -4.76
C ILE A 54 -2.93 15.18 -5.18
N PRO A 55 -2.60 15.03 -6.48
CA PRO A 55 -1.88 13.85 -6.99
C PRO A 55 -0.56 13.56 -6.28
N LEU A 56 0.20 14.60 -5.92
CA LEU A 56 1.44 14.46 -5.17
C LEU A 56 1.21 13.86 -3.79
N LEU A 57 0.14 14.29 -3.10
CA LEU A 57 -0.20 13.79 -1.77
C LEU A 57 -0.65 12.32 -1.84
N LEU A 58 -1.41 11.95 -2.86
CA LEU A 58 -1.79 10.55 -3.13
C LEU A 58 -0.55 9.66 -3.30
N LEU A 59 0.42 10.09 -4.11
CA LEU A 59 1.69 9.37 -4.30
C LEU A 59 2.49 9.26 -3.00
N VAL A 60 2.56 10.33 -2.21
CA VAL A 60 3.26 10.30 -0.92
C VAL A 60 2.64 9.27 0.01
N VAL A 61 1.31 9.28 0.15
CA VAL A 61 0.61 8.42 1.11
C VAL A 61 0.57 6.96 0.65
N LYS A 62 0.29 6.69 -0.63
CA LYS A 62 0.10 5.32 -1.13
C LYS A 62 1.36 4.66 -1.70
N LEU A 63 2.45 5.40 -1.90
CA LEU A 63 3.69 4.84 -2.44
C LEU A 63 4.93 5.20 -1.61
N PHE A 64 5.20 6.49 -1.40
CA PHE A 64 6.43 6.90 -0.72
C PHE A 64 6.49 6.41 0.73
N ILE A 65 5.42 6.63 1.51
CA ILE A 65 5.34 6.18 2.91
C ILE A 65 5.47 4.66 3.00
N PRO A 66 4.73 3.83 2.23
CA PRO A 66 4.92 2.38 2.23
C PRO A 66 6.35 1.93 1.91
N VAL A 67 7.03 2.57 0.95
CA VAL A 67 8.44 2.25 0.63
C VAL A 67 9.35 2.56 1.82
N VAL A 68 9.16 3.71 2.47
CA VAL A 68 9.90 4.09 3.68
C VAL A 68 9.64 3.11 4.83
N ILE A 69 8.39 2.72 5.05
CA ILE A 69 8.02 1.73 6.07
C ILE A 69 8.70 0.38 5.80
N ALA A 70 8.64 -0.10 4.55
CA ALA A 70 9.31 -1.34 4.15
C ALA A 70 10.82 -1.27 4.35
N TRP A 71 11.43 -0.10 4.17
CA TRP A 71 12.86 0.11 4.40
C TRP A 71 13.23 -0.06 5.87
N PHE A 72 12.51 0.62 6.78
CA PHE A 72 12.85 0.66 8.20
C PHE A 72 12.35 -0.53 9.03
N MET A 73 11.25 -1.19 8.63
CA MET A 73 10.66 -2.27 9.41
C MET A 73 11.25 -3.65 9.07
N PRO A 74 11.37 -4.57 10.06
CA PRO A 74 11.63 -5.99 9.79
C PRO A 74 10.40 -6.64 9.13
N GLY A 75 10.61 -7.55 8.19
CA GLY A 75 9.55 -8.05 7.30
C GLY A 75 8.41 -8.76 8.02
N LYS A 76 8.71 -9.45 9.12
CA LYS A 76 7.68 -10.13 9.94
C LYS A 76 6.65 -9.17 10.52
N LEU A 77 7.04 -7.92 10.82
CA LEU A 77 6.10 -6.89 11.30
C LEU A 77 5.25 -6.30 10.17
N LEU A 78 5.60 -6.54 8.91
CA LEU A 78 4.79 -6.14 7.76
C LEU A 78 3.65 -7.13 7.48
N LEU A 79 3.73 -8.37 7.97
CA LEU A 79 2.71 -9.41 7.70
C LEU A 79 1.27 -8.98 8.05
N PRO A 80 0.99 -8.36 9.22
CA PRO A 80 -0.36 -7.88 9.53
C PRO A 80 -0.82 -6.81 8.53
N SER A 81 0.06 -5.88 8.16
CA SER A 81 -0.24 -4.83 7.19
C SER A 81 -0.47 -5.39 5.79
N ILE A 82 0.31 -6.39 5.37
CA ILE A 82 0.13 -7.13 4.11
C ILE A 82 -1.24 -7.81 4.08
N ALA A 83 -1.64 -8.46 5.17
CA ALA A 83 -2.94 -9.12 5.26
C ALA A 83 -4.11 -8.13 5.14
N VAL A 84 -4.02 -6.98 5.82
CA VAL A 84 -5.03 -5.91 5.72
C VAL A 84 -5.06 -5.32 4.30
N LEU A 85 -3.89 -5.04 3.70
CA LEU A 85 -3.80 -4.52 2.34
C LEU A 85 -4.40 -5.50 1.33
N LEU A 86 -4.18 -6.80 1.49
CA LEU A 86 -4.80 -7.82 0.64
C LEU A 86 -6.33 -7.77 0.70
N LEU A 87 -6.91 -7.64 1.89
CA LEU A 87 -8.36 -7.52 2.05
C LEU A 87 -8.90 -6.26 1.35
N VAL A 88 -8.21 -5.13 1.49
CA VAL A 88 -8.57 -3.87 0.81
C VAL A 88 -8.47 -4.02 -0.71
N VAL A 89 -7.41 -4.63 -1.21
CA VAL A 89 -7.20 -4.87 -2.64
C VAL A 89 -8.29 -5.79 -3.20
N ILE A 90 -8.63 -6.88 -2.52
CA ILE A 90 -9.69 -7.80 -2.95
C ILE A 90 -11.03 -7.06 -3.00
N TRP A 91 -11.32 -6.24 -1.99
CA TRP A 91 -12.52 -5.42 -1.97
C TRP A 91 -12.55 -4.45 -3.15
N ASN A 92 -11.46 -3.72 -3.39
CA ASN A 92 -11.35 -2.77 -4.51
C ASN A 92 -11.55 -3.48 -5.86
N ILE A 93 -10.94 -4.65 -6.07
CA ILE A 93 -11.17 -5.45 -7.28
C ILE A 93 -12.64 -5.85 -7.41
N LYS A 94 -13.24 -6.37 -6.34
CA LYS A 94 -14.65 -6.79 -6.33
C LYS A 94 -15.56 -5.64 -6.75
N GLU A 95 -15.43 -4.48 -6.12
CA GLU A 95 -16.24 -3.31 -6.44
C GLU A 95 -16.02 -2.83 -7.88
N LEU A 96 -14.77 -2.86 -8.37
CA LEU A 96 -14.45 -2.49 -9.74
C LEU A 96 -15.07 -3.47 -10.76
N VAL A 97 -15.03 -4.77 -10.48
CA VAL A 97 -15.64 -5.81 -11.32
C VAL A 97 -17.15 -5.66 -11.34
N VAL A 98 -17.79 -5.42 -10.18
CA VAL A 98 -19.24 -5.17 -10.08
C VAL A 98 -19.64 -3.91 -10.84
N PHE A 99 -18.79 -2.89 -10.88
CA PHE A 99 -19.06 -1.65 -11.63
C PHE A 99 -18.94 -1.84 -13.16
N LEU A 100 -18.03 -2.70 -13.62
CA LEU A 100 -17.74 -2.91 -15.04
C LEU A 100 -18.64 -3.95 -15.73
N LEU A 101 -19.38 -4.75 -14.96
CA LEU A 101 -20.33 -5.77 -15.44
C LEU A 101 -21.77 -5.28 -15.32
#